data_AF-B8XTK4-F1
#
_entry.id   AF-B8XTK4-F1
#
_cell.length_a   1.000
_cell.length_b   1.000
_cell.length_c   1.000
_cell.angle_alpha   90.00
_cell.angle_beta   90.00
_cell.angle_gamma   90.00
#
_symmetry.space_group_name_H-M   'P 1'
#
loop_
_entity.id
_entity.type
_entity.pdbx_description
1 polymer ?
#
loop_
_entity_poly.entity_id
_entity_poly.type
_entity_poly.pdbx_seq_one_letter_code
_entity_poly.pdbx_strand_id
1 'polypeptide(L)'
;GKFDSDSYAVSGGLHGVGISVVNALSTRVEVQIKRDGRLWKQDFDMAVPAELVDAGPAEGTGTKVRFWADPSIFETTEYDFDIVARRLQEMAFLNKGLTITLTDRRPRAEKAAELDAIADSEGVGPDSAPGSDEGSDLASAVDAEQVFVEGAGDGAEAAEPEKIRERKRTFHYPDGLKDYVKAINKSKTAIHPTILYFEGKGTGHEVEVAMQWNSGYSESVHTFANTINTHEGGTHEEGFRAALTSLVNKYARDKKLIKEKDPNLTGDDIREGLAAVISAKIADPQFEGQTKTKLGNTEVKGFVQRQVAEHVGHWFEANPAEAKVIVNKAIASSQARVAARKAREMVRRKSATDIGGLPGKLADCRSKDPSKSELYIVEGDSAGGSAKSGRDSMFQAILPLRGKIINVEKSRIDKVLKNAEVQAIITALGTGIHEEFDID
;
A
#
# COMPACT_ATOMS: atom_id res chain seq x y z
N GLY A 1 20.17 -14.09 20.85
CA GLY A 1 19.13 -13.02 20.88
C GLY A 1 18.91 -12.48 19.47
N LYS A 2 18.12 -11.43 19.24
CA LYS A 2 17.95 -10.84 17.88
C LYS A 2 19.23 -10.22 17.28
N PHE A 3 20.31 -10.17 18.06
CA PHE A 3 21.61 -9.61 17.71
C PHE A 3 22.65 -10.67 17.30
N ASP A 4 22.30 -11.96 17.36
CA ASP A 4 23.13 -13.05 16.87
C ASP A 4 22.39 -13.85 15.79
N SER A 5 23.15 -14.33 14.79
CA SER A 5 22.65 -15.23 13.74
C SER A 5 22.29 -16.62 14.29
N ASP A 6 22.76 -16.95 15.49
CA ASP A 6 22.59 -18.26 16.12
C ASP A 6 21.14 -18.50 16.57
N SER A 7 20.40 -17.43 16.93
CA SER A 7 18.99 -17.53 17.33
C SER A 7 18.01 -17.27 16.17
N TYR A 8 18.35 -16.35 15.26
CA TYR A 8 17.51 -15.98 14.12
C TYR A 8 18.37 -15.83 12.85
N ALA A 9 18.19 -16.76 11.90
CA ALA A 9 18.89 -16.68 10.62
C ALA A 9 18.42 -15.49 9.76
N VAL A 10 17.14 -15.10 9.88
CA VAL A 10 16.53 -13.94 9.21
C VAL A 10 15.47 -13.33 10.13
N SER A 11 15.52 -12.01 10.37
CA SER A 11 14.49 -11.30 11.14
C SER A 11 14.31 -9.86 10.66
N GLY A 12 13.08 -9.34 10.67
CA GLY A 12 12.84 -7.91 10.46
C GLY A 12 13.15 -7.06 11.70
N GLY A 13 13.18 -7.68 12.89
CA GLY A 13 13.39 -6.99 14.16
C GLY A 13 14.87 -6.87 14.52
N LEU A 14 15.51 -5.75 14.21
CA LEU A 14 16.94 -5.56 14.45
C LEU A 14 17.30 -4.92 15.80
N HIS A 15 16.39 -4.15 16.41
CA HIS A 15 16.77 -3.22 17.48
C HIS A 15 16.46 -3.74 18.90
N GLY A 16 15.78 -4.89 19.04
CA GLY A 16 15.45 -5.48 20.35
C GLY A 16 14.45 -4.68 21.22
N VAL A 17 14.15 -3.42 20.89
CA VAL A 17 13.32 -2.51 21.71
C VAL A 17 11.81 -2.57 21.45
N GLY A 18 11.35 -3.34 20.44
CA GLY A 18 9.95 -3.28 20.01
C GLY A 18 8.95 -3.60 21.11
N ILE A 19 9.09 -4.74 21.77
CA ILE A 19 8.16 -5.17 22.82
C ILE A 19 8.28 -4.35 24.11
N SER A 20 9.45 -3.79 24.40
CA SER A 20 9.62 -2.91 25.56
C SER A 20 8.90 -1.57 25.38
N VAL A 21 8.83 -1.04 24.16
CA VAL A 21 8.01 0.16 23.87
C VAL A 21 6.53 -0.15 24.05
N VAL A 22 6.05 -1.30 23.56
CA VAL A 22 4.66 -1.73 23.79
C VAL A 22 4.35 -1.80 25.29
N ASN A 23 5.28 -2.35 26.09
CA ASN A 23 5.12 -2.40 27.55
C ASN A 23 5.11 -1.00 28.19
N ALA A 24 5.99 -0.10 27.75
CA ALA A 24 6.08 1.27 28.26
C ALA A 24 4.85 2.12 27.94
N LEU A 25 4.17 1.85 26.82
CA LEU A 25 2.99 2.59 26.36
C LEU A 25 1.67 1.87 26.70
N SER A 26 1.72 0.90 27.62
CA SER A 26 0.56 0.14 28.07
C SER A 26 0.36 0.31 29.57
N THR A 27 -0.90 0.39 29.99
CA THR A 27 -1.25 0.33 31.43
C THR A 27 -0.99 -1.04 32.02
N ARG A 28 -1.19 -2.10 31.22
CA ARG A 28 -0.94 -3.49 31.61
C ARG A 28 -0.42 -4.31 30.45
N VAL A 29 0.49 -5.23 30.72
CA VAL A 29 0.88 -6.31 29.80
C VAL A 29 0.86 -7.66 30.54
N GLU A 30 0.23 -8.66 29.94
CA GLU A 30 0.27 -10.06 30.42
C GLU A 30 1.05 -10.91 29.42
N VAL A 31 2.01 -11.69 29.91
CA VAL A 31 2.81 -12.61 29.11
C VAL A 31 2.64 -14.03 29.62
N GLN A 32 2.35 -14.97 28.71
CA GLN A 32 2.29 -16.40 29.00
C GLN A 32 3.22 -17.15 28.04
N ILE A 33 4.12 -17.99 28.57
CA ILE A 33 5.11 -18.73 27.79
C ILE A 33 4.98 -20.22 28.10
N LYS A 34 4.72 -21.03 27.09
CA LYS A 34 4.83 -22.48 27.15
C LYS A 34 6.21 -22.89 26.64
N ARG A 35 7.06 -23.40 27.53
CA ARG A 35 8.42 -23.84 27.20
C ARG A 35 8.90 -24.88 28.22
N ASP A 36 9.67 -25.86 27.74
CA ASP A 36 10.28 -26.91 28.56
C ASP A 36 9.25 -27.69 29.42
N GLY A 37 8.06 -27.93 28.87
CA GLY A 37 6.96 -28.64 29.54
C GLY A 37 6.25 -27.83 30.63
N ARG A 38 6.52 -26.53 30.74
CA ARG A 38 5.97 -25.63 31.77
C ARG A 38 5.23 -24.44 31.15
N LEU A 39 4.22 -23.93 31.88
CA LEU A 39 3.56 -22.66 31.60
C LEU A 39 4.09 -21.59 32.55
N TRP A 40 4.79 -20.62 32.00
CA TRP A 40 5.26 -19.45 32.73
C TRP A 40 4.30 -18.28 32.52
N LYS A 41 4.05 -17.49 33.57
CA LYS A 41 3.22 -16.28 33.52
C LYS A 41 3.96 -15.11 34.15
N GLN A 42 3.89 -13.94 33.53
CA GLN A 42 4.39 -12.70 34.09
C GLN A 42 3.49 -11.54 33.66
N ASP A 43 3.08 -10.74 34.64
CA ASP A 43 2.29 -9.54 34.44
C ASP A 43 3.20 -8.32 34.62
N PHE A 44 2.90 -7.25 33.89
CA PHE A 44 3.53 -5.95 34.00
C PHE A 44 2.43 -4.91 34.20
N ASP A 45 2.59 -4.07 35.23
CA ASP A 45 1.68 -2.98 35.55
C ASP A 45 2.44 -1.66 35.40
N MET A 46 1.99 -0.78 34.50
CA MET A 46 2.70 0.43 34.10
C MET A 46 4.20 0.17 33.81
N ALA A 47 4.46 -0.87 33.00
CA ALA A 47 5.79 -1.42 32.67
C ALA A 47 6.60 -2.06 33.81
N VAL A 48 6.13 -2.04 35.05
CA VAL A 48 6.80 -2.65 36.20
C VAL A 48 6.53 -4.17 36.24
N PRO A 49 7.56 -5.03 36.19
CA PRO A 49 7.37 -6.47 36.18
C PRO A 49 6.94 -7.02 37.55
N ALA A 50 5.94 -7.89 37.55
CA ALA A 50 5.69 -8.83 38.64
C ALA A 50 6.68 -10.02 38.59
N GLU A 51 6.61 -10.87 39.62
CA GLU A 51 7.38 -12.12 39.66
C GLU A 51 6.97 -13.08 38.52
N LEU A 52 7.94 -13.79 37.94
CA LEU A 52 7.70 -14.83 36.95
C LEU A 52 7.21 -16.10 37.65
N VAL A 53 5.96 -16.50 37.38
CA VAL A 53 5.31 -17.62 38.04
C VAL A 53 5.31 -18.87 37.14
N ASP A 54 5.76 -20.01 37.68
CA ASP A 54 5.53 -21.34 37.10
C ASP A 54 4.09 -21.77 37.41
N ALA A 55 3.21 -21.66 36.41
CA ALA A 55 1.79 -22.01 36.50
C ALA A 55 1.52 -23.50 36.26
N GLY A 56 2.55 -24.35 36.27
CA GLY A 56 2.44 -25.79 36.20
C GLY A 56 2.75 -26.40 34.82
N PRO A 57 2.51 -27.72 34.65
CA PRO A 57 2.79 -28.43 33.41
C PRO A 57 1.97 -27.90 32.23
N ALA A 58 2.58 -27.84 31.05
CA ALA A 58 1.89 -27.50 29.81
C ALA A 58 2.47 -28.25 28.61
N GLU A 59 1.58 -28.66 27.71
CA GLU A 59 1.94 -29.29 26.45
C GLU A 59 2.22 -28.27 25.34
N GLY A 60 3.14 -28.64 24.45
CA GLY A 60 3.57 -27.83 23.31
C GLY A 60 4.45 -26.64 23.68
N THR A 61 4.65 -25.75 22.72
CA THR A 61 5.45 -24.53 22.87
C THR A 61 4.69 -23.33 22.33
N GLY A 62 4.93 -22.14 22.88
CA GLY A 62 4.36 -20.91 22.33
C GLY A 62 4.38 -19.75 23.32
N THR A 63 4.07 -18.56 22.81
CA THR A 63 4.01 -17.33 23.60
C THR A 63 2.71 -16.60 23.30
N LYS A 64 2.04 -16.14 24.35
CA LYS A 64 0.86 -15.29 24.26
C LYS A 64 1.16 -13.98 25.00
N VAL A 65 0.90 -12.87 24.32
CA VAL A 65 1.01 -11.54 24.88
C VAL A 65 -0.35 -10.86 24.78
N ARG A 66 -0.76 -10.19 25.85
CA ARG A 66 -1.93 -9.31 25.87
C ARG A 66 -1.50 -7.98 26.47
N PHE A 67 -1.96 -6.88 25.91
CA PHE A 67 -1.63 -5.55 26.41
C PHE A 67 -2.84 -4.63 26.33
N TRP A 68 -2.80 -3.56 27.12
CA TRP A 68 -3.82 -2.52 27.18
C TRP A 68 -3.14 -1.16 26.97
N ALA A 69 -3.32 -0.58 25.78
CA ALA A 69 -2.75 0.73 25.46
C ALA A 69 -3.19 1.80 26.46
N ASP A 70 -2.28 2.72 26.78
CA ASP A 70 -2.51 3.77 27.77
C ASP A 70 -3.33 4.94 27.18
N PRO A 71 -4.58 5.17 27.65
CA PRO A 71 -5.43 6.26 27.16
C PRO A 71 -4.96 7.65 27.60
N SER A 72 -3.99 7.75 28.52
CA SER A 72 -3.35 9.03 28.85
C SER A 72 -2.29 9.44 27.83
N ILE A 73 -1.80 8.49 27.02
CA ILE A 73 -0.79 8.70 26.00
C ILE A 73 -1.44 8.81 24.61
N PHE A 74 -2.35 7.90 24.28
CA PHE A 74 -2.99 7.84 22.97
C PHE A 74 -4.34 8.56 22.95
N GLU A 75 -4.58 9.36 21.90
CA GLU A 75 -5.87 10.02 21.67
C GLU A 75 -7.03 9.03 21.49
N THR A 76 -6.73 7.85 20.93
CA THR A 76 -7.65 6.74 20.79
C THR A 76 -6.99 5.42 21.17
N THR A 77 -7.76 4.55 21.83
CA THR A 77 -7.38 3.16 22.14
C THR A 77 -8.27 2.17 21.37
N GLU A 78 -9.07 2.67 20.42
CA GLU A 78 -9.89 1.84 19.56
C GLU A 78 -9.13 1.39 18.31
N TYR A 79 -8.81 0.10 18.25
CA TYR A 79 -8.15 -0.49 17.09
C TYR A 79 -9.12 -0.68 15.92
N ASP A 80 -8.69 -0.29 14.72
CA ASP A 80 -9.42 -0.57 13.49
C ASP A 80 -9.22 -2.04 13.07
N PHE A 81 -10.32 -2.77 12.90
CA PHE A 81 -10.25 -4.20 12.56
C PHE A 81 -9.71 -4.43 11.15
N ASP A 82 -10.11 -3.60 10.18
CA ASP A 82 -9.82 -3.80 8.78
C ASP A 82 -8.36 -3.44 8.46
N ILE A 83 -7.79 -2.44 9.14
CA ILE A 83 -6.35 -2.16 9.10
C ILE A 83 -5.54 -3.35 9.64
N VAL A 84 -5.92 -3.90 10.80
CA VAL A 84 -5.25 -5.08 11.38
C VAL A 84 -5.41 -6.30 10.47
N ALA A 85 -6.62 -6.55 9.97
CA ALA A 85 -6.92 -7.64 9.06
C ALA A 85 -6.04 -7.58 7.80
N ARG A 86 -5.94 -6.41 7.17
CA ARG A 86 -5.11 -6.19 5.98
C ARG A 86 -3.64 -6.52 6.27
N ARG A 87 -3.07 -6.00 7.37
CA ARG A 87 -1.68 -6.30 7.74
C ARG A 87 -1.43 -7.77 8.00
N LEU A 88 -2.35 -8.45 8.69
CA LEU A 88 -2.23 -9.90 8.95
C LEU A 88 -2.37 -10.72 7.66
N GLN A 89 -3.24 -10.30 6.75
CA GLN A 89 -3.39 -10.92 5.43
C GLN A 89 -2.09 -10.82 4.60
N GLU A 90 -1.47 -9.63 4.55
CA GLU A 90 -0.15 -9.41 3.92
C GLU A 90 0.91 -10.37 4.50
N MET A 91 0.98 -10.48 5.83
CA MET A 91 1.91 -11.40 6.49
C MET A 91 1.65 -12.86 6.13
N ALA A 92 0.39 -13.28 6.00
CA ALA A 92 0.03 -14.63 5.61
C ALA A 92 0.44 -14.93 4.16
N PHE A 93 0.33 -13.97 3.24
CA PHE A 93 0.83 -14.13 1.87
C PHE A 93 2.35 -14.30 1.81
N LEU A 94 3.09 -13.56 2.64
CA LEU A 94 4.56 -13.57 2.66
C LEU A 94 5.15 -14.84 3.29
N ASN A 95 4.35 -15.62 4.02
CA ASN A 95 4.80 -16.78 4.79
C ASN A 95 3.97 -18.02 4.46
N LYS A 96 4.39 -18.78 3.44
CA LYS A 96 3.75 -20.05 3.07
C LYS A 96 3.63 -20.96 4.28
N GLY A 97 2.43 -21.49 4.52
CA GLY A 97 2.15 -22.40 5.64
C GLY A 97 1.83 -21.72 6.98
N LEU A 98 1.94 -20.39 7.08
CA LEU A 98 1.45 -19.65 8.24
C LEU A 98 -0.07 -19.50 8.17
N THR A 99 -0.75 -19.80 9.27
CA THR A 99 -2.18 -19.53 9.44
C THR A 99 -2.35 -18.47 10.51
N ILE A 100 -3.01 -17.37 10.16
CA ILE A 100 -3.28 -16.28 11.08
C ILE A 100 -4.78 -16.15 11.27
N THR A 101 -5.24 -16.09 12.52
CA THR A 101 -6.65 -15.87 12.86
C THR A 101 -6.78 -14.55 13.59
N LEU A 102 -7.64 -13.67 13.08
CA LEU A 102 -8.06 -12.44 13.73
C LEU A 102 -9.48 -12.62 14.26
N THR A 103 -9.72 -12.15 15.48
CA THR A 103 -11.04 -12.25 16.13
C THR A 103 -11.33 -10.96 16.88
N ASP A 104 -12.41 -10.29 16.51
CA ASP A 104 -12.96 -9.14 17.23
C ASP A 104 -14.03 -9.61 18.21
N ARG A 105 -13.85 -9.24 19.48
CA ARG A 105 -14.75 -9.59 20.59
C ARG A 105 -15.59 -8.41 21.07
N ARG A 106 -15.52 -7.26 20.39
CA ARG A 106 -16.29 -6.07 20.78
C ARG A 106 -17.77 -6.29 20.44
N PRO A 107 -18.71 -5.79 21.26
CA PRO A 107 -20.15 -5.93 21.00
C PRO A 107 -20.60 -5.37 19.63
N ARG A 108 -19.92 -4.34 19.11
CA ARG A 108 -20.21 -3.75 17.79
C ARG A 108 -19.84 -4.65 16.60
N ALA A 109 -19.18 -5.78 16.84
CA ALA A 109 -18.69 -6.66 15.79
C ALA A 109 -19.80 -7.45 15.07
N GLU A 110 -21.01 -7.54 15.64
CA GLU A 110 -22.09 -8.37 15.10
C GLU A 110 -22.61 -7.86 13.75
N LYS A 111 -22.96 -6.56 13.67
CA LYS A 111 -23.42 -5.95 12.40
C LYS A 111 -22.35 -6.02 11.31
N ALA A 112 -21.09 -5.84 11.69
CA ALA A 112 -19.96 -5.94 10.75
C ALA A 112 -19.73 -7.39 10.27
N ALA A 113 -19.91 -8.38 11.14
CA ALA A 113 -19.82 -9.79 10.77
C ALA A 113 -20.96 -10.21 9.83
N GLU A 114 -22.17 -9.68 10.02
CA GLU A 114 -23.31 -9.92 9.12
C GLU A 114 -23.07 -9.30 7.74
N LEU A 115 -22.57 -8.06 7.69
CA LEU A 115 -22.18 -7.39 6.44
C LEU A 115 -21.08 -8.16 5.70
N ASP A 116 -20.03 -8.59 6.40
CA ASP A 116 -18.95 -9.40 5.82
C ASP A 116 -19.49 -10.72 5.23
N ALA A 117 -20.39 -11.41 5.94
CA ALA A 117 -20.97 -12.67 5.48
C ALA A 117 -21.85 -12.50 4.23
N ILE A 118 -22.60 -11.40 4.13
CA ILE A 118 -23.37 -11.05 2.94
C ILE A 118 -22.42 -10.78 1.75
N ALA A 119 -21.38 -9.97 1.98
CA ALA A 119 -20.38 -9.63 0.96
C ALA A 119 -19.67 -10.87 0.39
N ASP A 120 -19.31 -11.83 1.25
CA ASP A 120 -18.73 -13.11 0.84
C ASP A 120 -19.70 -13.98 0.02
N SER A 121 -21.00 -13.95 0.35
CA SER A 121 -22.04 -14.72 -0.35
C SER A 121 -22.37 -14.17 -1.76
N GLU A 122 -22.21 -12.87 -1.97
CA GLU A 122 -22.42 -12.21 -3.26
C GLU A 122 -21.17 -12.22 -4.17
N GLY A 123 -20.06 -12.84 -3.72
CA GLY A 123 -18.79 -12.84 -4.44
C GLY A 123 -18.07 -11.49 -4.44
N VAL A 124 -18.59 -10.52 -3.70
CA VAL A 124 -17.96 -9.22 -3.43
C VAL A 124 -17.21 -9.33 -2.11
N GLY A 125 -16.26 -10.26 -2.02
CA GLY A 125 -15.51 -10.45 -0.77
C GLY A 125 -14.83 -9.14 -0.32
N PRO A 126 -14.65 -8.91 0.99
CA PRO A 126 -14.25 -7.63 1.59
C PRO A 126 -12.82 -7.18 1.26
N ASP A 127 -12.13 -7.89 0.38
CA ASP A 127 -10.79 -7.56 -0.14
C ASP A 127 -10.88 -6.58 -1.33
N SER A 128 -11.56 -5.45 -1.15
CA SER A 128 -11.32 -4.28 -1.99
C SER A 128 -9.93 -3.76 -1.65
N ALA A 129 -8.90 -4.29 -2.33
CA ALA A 129 -7.54 -3.77 -2.26
C ALA A 129 -7.55 -2.27 -2.58
N PRO A 130 -7.10 -1.39 -1.66
CA PRO A 130 -6.74 -0.05 -2.03
C PRO A 130 -5.28 -0.08 -2.50
N GLY A 131 -5.05 0.49 -3.69
CA GLY A 131 -3.76 1.10 -3.98
C GLY A 131 -3.38 2.05 -2.86
N SER A 132 -2.08 2.25 -2.69
CA SER A 132 -1.43 3.20 -1.80
C SER A 132 -2.34 4.37 -1.38
N ASP A 133 -2.72 4.41 -0.11
CA ASP A 133 -3.01 5.66 0.59
C ASP A 133 -2.66 5.49 2.06
N GLU A 134 -1.57 6.15 2.45
CA GLU A 134 -1.47 6.75 3.77
C GLU A 134 -2.26 8.07 3.71
N GLY A 135 -3.25 8.20 4.60
CA GLY A 135 -3.90 9.48 4.86
C GLY A 135 -5.17 9.76 4.06
N SER A 136 -6.32 9.31 4.57
CA SER A 136 -7.55 10.10 4.44
C SER A 136 -8.53 9.74 5.55
N ASP A 137 -9.02 10.77 6.20
CA ASP A 137 -9.91 10.77 7.37
C ASP A 137 -11.18 9.92 7.19
N LEU A 138 -11.32 8.87 8.01
CA LEU A 138 -12.62 8.24 8.26
C LEU A 138 -13.36 9.02 9.35
N ALA A 139 -13.83 10.21 8.98
CA ALA A 139 -14.82 10.96 9.75
C ALA A 139 -15.84 11.57 8.79
N SER A 140 -16.67 10.73 8.16
CA SER A 140 -18.05 11.08 7.72
C SER A 140 -18.65 9.97 6.85
N ALA A 141 -19.43 9.11 7.47
CA ALA A 141 -20.49 8.37 6.79
C ALA A 141 -21.57 8.00 7.83
N VAL A 142 -22.17 9.02 8.43
CA VAL A 142 -23.53 8.93 8.98
C VAL A 142 -24.43 9.54 7.91
N ASP A 143 -25.07 8.68 7.13
CA ASP A 143 -26.41 8.91 6.59
C ASP A 143 -26.82 7.69 5.74
N ALA A 144 -27.60 6.81 6.35
CA ALA A 144 -28.48 5.91 5.62
C ALA A 144 -29.83 5.91 6.36
N GLU A 145 -30.83 6.34 5.62
CA GLU A 145 -32.15 6.78 6.05
C GLU A 145 -33.03 5.71 6.73
N GLN A 146 -34.00 6.27 7.45
CA GLN A 146 -35.19 5.71 8.04
C GLN A 146 -35.87 4.59 7.23
N VAL A 147 -36.15 3.48 7.90
CA VAL A 147 -37.33 2.64 7.60
C VAL A 147 -38.13 2.51 8.90
N PHE A 148 -39.24 3.24 8.94
CA PHE A 148 -40.32 3.03 9.91
C PHE A 148 -41.00 1.69 9.63
N VAL A 149 -41.14 0.85 10.66
CA VAL A 149 -42.28 -0.07 10.80
C VAL A 149 -42.70 -0.07 12.27
N GLU A 150 -43.91 0.42 12.53
CA GLU A 150 -44.60 0.30 13.81
C GLU A 150 -45.07 -1.15 14.05
N GLY A 151 -45.01 -1.59 15.30
CA GLY A 151 -45.60 -2.85 15.75
C GLY A 151 -45.36 -3.07 17.24
N ALA A 152 -46.24 -2.51 18.07
CA ALA A 152 -46.25 -2.70 19.52
C ALA A 152 -46.64 -4.15 19.90
N GLY A 153 -45.93 -4.69 20.89
CA GLY A 153 -46.26 -5.96 21.54
C GLY A 153 -45.48 -6.09 22.84
N ASP A 154 -46.13 -5.76 23.96
CA ASP A 154 -45.64 -5.98 25.33
C ASP A 154 -45.47 -7.48 25.60
N GLY A 155 -44.28 -7.86 26.06
CA GLY A 155 -43.95 -9.21 26.50
C GLY A 155 -42.58 -9.24 27.15
N ALA A 156 -42.55 -9.03 28.47
CA ALA A 156 -41.35 -9.17 29.27
C ALA A 156 -40.99 -10.67 29.38
N GLU A 157 -40.04 -11.13 28.56
CA GLU A 157 -39.32 -12.39 28.76
C GLU A 157 -37.87 -12.09 29.11
N ALA A 158 -37.36 -12.79 30.14
CA ALA A 158 -36.02 -12.62 30.66
C ALA A 158 -34.97 -12.91 29.57
N ALA A 159 -34.13 -11.92 29.28
CA ALA A 159 -33.06 -12.03 28.30
C ALA A 159 -32.04 -13.10 28.74
N GLU A 160 -31.96 -14.20 27.98
CA GLU A 160 -30.79 -15.07 27.99
C GLU A 160 -29.55 -14.24 27.61
N PRO A 161 -28.35 -14.54 28.15
CA PRO A 161 -27.15 -13.77 27.81
C PRO A 161 -26.90 -13.86 26.30
N GLU A 162 -27.06 -12.74 25.59
CA GLU A 162 -26.76 -12.63 24.17
C GLU A 162 -25.35 -13.19 23.92
N LYS A 163 -25.27 -14.27 23.15
CA LYS A 163 -23.99 -14.80 22.67
C LYS A 163 -23.38 -13.77 21.74
N ILE A 164 -22.44 -12.97 22.26
CA ILE A 164 -21.64 -12.02 21.48
C ILE A 164 -21.11 -12.74 20.23
N ARG A 165 -21.63 -12.38 19.05
CA ARG A 165 -21.14 -12.91 17.78
C ARG A 165 -19.79 -12.24 17.47
N GLU A 166 -18.72 -13.04 17.48
CA GLU A 166 -17.36 -12.57 17.19
C GLU A 166 -17.17 -12.36 15.67
N ARG A 167 -16.62 -11.21 15.23
CA ARG A 167 -16.15 -11.03 13.83
C ARG A 167 -14.80 -11.73 13.69
N LYS A 168 -14.74 -12.80 12.89
CA LYS A 168 -13.55 -13.66 12.78
C LYS A 168 -13.09 -13.78 11.33
N ARG A 169 -11.79 -13.59 11.08
CA ARG A 169 -11.14 -13.86 9.79
C ARG A 169 -9.96 -14.80 9.95
N THR A 170 -9.79 -15.71 9.01
CA THR A 170 -8.65 -16.66 8.99
C THR A 170 -7.93 -16.54 7.66
N PHE A 171 -6.62 -16.30 7.71
CA PHE A 171 -5.77 -16.10 6.56
C PHE A 171 -4.80 -17.29 6.43
N HIS A 172 -4.84 -17.96 5.29
CA HIS A 172 -3.93 -19.05 4.95
C HIS A 172 -3.78 -19.12 3.43
N TYR A 173 -2.55 -18.89 2.94
CA TYR A 173 -2.27 -18.76 1.51
C TYR A 173 -1.12 -19.70 1.10
N PRO A 174 -1.45 -20.92 0.62
CA PRO A 174 -0.45 -21.94 0.34
C PRO A 174 0.45 -21.60 -0.85
N ASP A 175 -0.02 -20.83 -1.84
CA ASP A 175 0.81 -20.41 -2.98
C ASP A 175 1.59 -19.11 -2.70
N GLY A 176 1.47 -18.55 -1.49
CA GLY A 176 2.21 -17.37 -1.02
C GLY A 176 2.05 -16.15 -1.92
N LEU A 177 3.16 -15.64 -2.47
CA LEU A 177 3.14 -14.43 -3.30
C LEU A 177 2.28 -14.55 -4.56
N LYS A 178 2.08 -15.77 -5.09
CA LYS A 178 1.15 -15.97 -6.22
C LYS A 178 -0.28 -15.63 -5.82
N ASP A 179 -0.71 -16.07 -4.64
CA ASP A 179 -2.04 -15.72 -4.12
C ASP A 179 -2.15 -14.23 -3.83
N TYR A 180 -1.06 -13.59 -3.42
CA TYR A 180 -1.02 -12.14 -3.25
C TYR A 180 -1.23 -11.39 -4.57
N VAL A 181 -0.52 -11.78 -5.64
CA VAL A 181 -0.73 -11.20 -6.98
C VAL A 181 -2.15 -11.47 -7.49
N LYS A 182 -2.72 -12.66 -7.26
CA LYS A 182 -4.12 -12.95 -7.58
C LYS A 182 -5.07 -11.99 -6.83
N ALA A 183 -4.81 -11.73 -5.55
CA ALA A 183 -5.61 -10.81 -4.73
C ALA A 183 -5.51 -9.36 -5.24
N ILE A 184 -4.31 -8.88 -5.57
CA ILE A 184 -4.10 -7.53 -6.16
C ILE A 184 -4.85 -7.39 -7.50
N ASN A 185 -4.83 -8.45 -8.32
CA ASN A 185 -5.52 -8.46 -9.61
C ASN A 185 -7.01 -8.82 -9.53
N LYS A 186 -7.58 -9.11 -8.35
CA LYS A 186 -8.99 -9.53 -8.21
C LYS A 186 -9.99 -8.54 -8.82
N SER A 187 -9.70 -7.24 -8.70
CA SER A 187 -10.51 -6.15 -9.25
C SER A 187 -10.08 -5.69 -10.65
N LYS A 188 -9.08 -6.35 -11.24
CA LYS A 188 -8.44 -5.98 -12.51
C LYS A 188 -8.55 -7.12 -13.52
N THR A 189 -8.40 -6.82 -14.81
CA THR A 189 -8.39 -7.86 -15.86
C THR A 189 -6.95 -8.20 -16.23
N ALA A 190 -6.48 -9.39 -15.87
CA ALA A 190 -5.18 -9.88 -16.30
C ALA A 190 -5.11 -9.99 -17.83
N ILE A 191 -3.99 -9.60 -18.44
CA ILE A 191 -3.80 -9.66 -19.91
C ILE A 191 -3.14 -10.95 -20.38
N HIS A 192 -2.65 -11.76 -19.44
CA HIS A 192 -2.05 -13.05 -19.70
C HIS A 192 -2.34 -14.01 -18.52
N PRO A 193 -2.51 -15.32 -18.78
CA PRO A 193 -3.08 -16.25 -17.80
C PRO A 193 -2.07 -16.67 -16.72
N THR A 194 -0.77 -16.70 -17.01
CA THR A 194 0.21 -17.26 -16.07
C THR A 194 0.83 -16.18 -15.19
N ILE A 195 0.91 -16.45 -13.88
CA ILE A 195 1.63 -15.59 -12.94
C ILE A 195 3.10 -15.98 -12.99
N LEU A 196 3.96 -15.03 -13.33
CA LEU A 196 5.40 -15.23 -13.32
C LEU A 196 5.85 -15.27 -11.86
N TYR A 197 6.55 -16.35 -11.51
CA TYR A 197 7.01 -16.59 -10.16
C TYR A 197 8.39 -17.22 -10.14
N PHE A 198 9.26 -16.76 -9.25
CA PHE A 198 10.53 -17.41 -8.98
C PHE A 198 11.03 -17.15 -7.55
N GLU A 199 11.87 -18.07 -7.08
CA GLU A 199 12.69 -17.92 -5.86
C GLU A 199 14.16 -17.91 -6.30
N GLY A 200 14.91 -16.93 -5.82
CA GLY A 200 16.34 -16.80 -6.06
C GLY A 200 17.09 -16.83 -4.74
N LYS A 201 18.14 -17.65 -4.64
CA LYS A 201 18.97 -17.75 -3.43
C LYS A 201 20.41 -17.35 -3.74
N GLY A 202 20.98 -16.55 -2.85
CA GLY A 202 22.37 -16.12 -2.87
C GLY A 202 23.02 -16.34 -1.51
N THR A 203 24.25 -15.86 -1.36
CA THR A 203 24.98 -15.94 -0.09
C THR A 203 24.41 -14.92 0.90
N GLY A 204 23.65 -15.36 1.90
CA GLY A 204 23.09 -14.48 2.93
C GLY A 204 21.87 -13.65 2.50
N HIS A 205 21.38 -13.84 1.27
CA HIS A 205 20.22 -13.16 0.72
C HIS A 205 19.37 -14.14 -0.09
N GLU A 206 18.05 -14.00 -0.01
CA GLU A 206 17.07 -14.70 -0.83
C GLU A 206 16.05 -13.67 -1.34
N VAL A 207 15.53 -13.88 -2.54
CA VAL A 207 14.47 -13.06 -3.10
C VAL A 207 13.39 -13.97 -3.67
N GLU A 208 12.14 -13.67 -3.35
CA GLU A 208 10.97 -14.30 -3.92
C GLU A 208 10.16 -13.23 -4.65
N VAL A 209 9.79 -13.49 -5.90
CA VAL A 209 9.04 -12.53 -6.72
C VAL A 209 7.87 -13.22 -7.38
N ALA A 210 6.69 -12.59 -7.31
CA ALA A 210 5.53 -12.92 -8.13
C ALA A 210 5.08 -11.67 -8.90
N MET A 211 4.72 -11.82 -10.18
CA MET A 211 4.22 -10.69 -10.96
C MET A 211 3.27 -11.11 -12.08
N GLN A 212 2.36 -10.21 -12.44
CA GLN A 212 1.42 -10.37 -13.55
C GLN A 212 0.93 -9.00 -14.04
N TRP A 213 0.81 -8.83 -15.36
CA TRP A 213 0.25 -7.62 -15.95
C TRP A 213 -1.27 -7.71 -16.09
N ASN A 214 -1.92 -6.57 -15.93
CA ASN A 214 -3.34 -6.37 -16.13
C ASN A 214 -3.61 -5.20 -17.11
N SER A 215 -4.87 -5.03 -17.48
CA SER A 215 -5.31 -4.03 -18.45
C SER A 215 -5.37 -2.60 -17.88
N GLY A 216 -5.13 -2.44 -16.57
CA GLY A 216 -5.11 -1.17 -15.88
C GLY A 216 -3.92 -0.29 -16.27
N TYR A 217 -3.93 0.93 -15.72
CA TYR A 217 -2.90 1.94 -16.00
C TYR A 217 -2.04 2.27 -14.78
N SER A 218 -2.45 1.82 -13.58
CA SER A 218 -1.67 1.99 -12.36
C SER A 218 -0.63 0.88 -12.21
N GLU A 219 0.54 1.27 -11.71
CA GLU A 219 1.56 0.35 -11.22
C GLU A 219 1.15 -0.12 -9.81
N SER A 220 1.30 -1.41 -9.50
CA SER A 220 1.05 -1.98 -8.18
C SER A 220 2.21 -2.90 -7.79
N VAL A 221 3.35 -2.29 -7.52
CA VAL A 221 4.57 -2.98 -7.08
C VAL A 221 4.69 -2.84 -5.56
N HIS A 222 4.59 -3.96 -4.86
CA HIS A 222 4.71 -4.03 -3.40
C HIS A 222 6.02 -4.71 -3.02
N THR A 223 6.84 -4.06 -2.20
CA THR A 223 8.17 -4.54 -1.85
C THR A 223 8.31 -4.77 -0.36
N PHE A 224 9.04 -5.83 -0.02
CA PHE A 224 9.23 -6.27 1.35
C PHE A 224 10.67 -6.70 1.59
N ALA A 225 11.17 -6.40 2.79
CA ALA A 225 12.44 -6.93 3.30
C ALA A 225 12.18 -7.55 4.68
N ASN A 226 12.43 -8.86 4.82
CA ASN A 226 12.18 -9.62 6.05
C ASN A 226 10.75 -9.42 6.58
N THR A 227 9.75 -9.51 5.70
CA THR A 227 8.31 -9.28 5.96
C THR A 227 7.89 -7.85 6.30
N ILE A 228 8.84 -6.91 6.34
CA ILE A 228 8.57 -5.48 6.54
C ILE A 228 8.28 -4.86 5.18
N ASN A 229 7.17 -4.12 5.08
CA ASN A 229 6.82 -3.39 3.87
C ASN A 229 7.76 -2.19 3.68
N THR A 230 8.48 -2.18 2.56
CA THR A 230 9.42 -1.13 2.18
C THR A 230 8.79 -0.17 1.18
N HIS A 231 7.79 0.59 1.60
CA HIS A 231 7.00 1.44 0.70
C HIS A 231 7.76 2.64 0.12
N GLU A 232 8.86 3.06 0.76
CA GLU A 232 9.82 4.02 0.19
C GLU A 232 10.84 3.35 -0.74
N GLY A 233 10.69 2.04 -0.96
CA GLY A 233 11.49 1.23 -1.85
C GLY A 233 12.83 0.80 -1.27
N GLY A 234 13.89 0.95 -2.06
CA GLY A 234 15.25 0.57 -1.68
C GLY A 234 15.96 -0.27 -2.72
N THR A 235 17.12 -0.81 -2.33
CA THR A 235 18.06 -1.43 -3.26
C THR A 235 17.52 -2.67 -3.99
N HIS A 236 16.70 -3.49 -3.33
CA HIS A 236 15.99 -4.64 -3.92
C HIS A 236 15.01 -4.19 -5.01
N GLU A 237 14.24 -3.14 -4.74
CA GLU A 237 13.28 -2.59 -5.70
C GLU A 237 13.97 -1.95 -6.90
N GLU A 238 15.02 -1.17 -6.68
CA GLU A 238 15.82 -0.59 -7.76
C GLU A 238 16.43 -1.68 -8.66
N GLY A 239 16.95 -2.75 -8.06
CA GLY A 239 17.49 -3.90 -8.80
C GLY A 239 16.45 -4.55 -9.69
N PHE A 240 15.23 -4.74 -9.16
CA PHE A 240 14.10 -5.25 -9.92
C PHE A 240 13.70 -4.31 -11.08
N ARG A 241 13.48 -3.02 -10.79
CA ARG A 241 13.07 -2.01 -11.78
C ARG A 241 14.08 -1.90 -12.93
N ALA A 242 15.37 -1.88 -12.60
CA ALA A 242 16.45 -1.81 -13.59
C ALA A 242 16.51 -3.07 -14.45
N ALA A 243 16.50 -4.26 -13.84
CA ALA A 243 16.53 -5.53 -14.57
C ALA A 243 15.34 -5.68 -15.52
N LEU A 244 14.13 -5.41 -15.04
CA LEU A 244 12.91 -5.53 -15.84
C LEU A 244 12.96 -4.60 -17.05
N THR A 245 13.38 -3.35 -16.85
CA THR A 245 13.49 -2.35 -17.93
C THR A 245 14.50 -2.79 -19.00
N SER A 246 15.69 -3.23 -18.60
CA SER A 246 16.71 -3.69 -19.54
C SER A 246 16.29 -4.96 -20.29
N LEU A 247 15.65 -5.90 -19.58
CA LEU A 247 15.25 -7.19 -20.13
C LEU A 247 14.14 -7.07 -21.17
N VAL A 248 13.09 -6.31 -20.86
CA VAL A 248 11.97 -6.11 -21.77
C VAL A 248 12.42 -5.36 -23.03
N ASN A 249 13.28 -4.35 -22.89
CA ASN A 249 13.86 -3.66 -24.05
C ASN A 249 14.71 -4.60 -24.90
N LYS A 250 15.58 -5.43 -24.28
CA LYS A 250 16.38 -6.41 -25.00
C LYS A 250 15.49 -7.40 -25.77
N TYR A 251 14.51 -8.01 -25.10
CA TYR A 251 13.58 -8.94 -25.72
C TYR A 251 12.79 -8.30 -26.87
N ALA A 252 12.32 -7.06 -26.69
CA ALA A 252 11.58 -6.34 -27.73
C ALA A 252 12.43 -6.06 -28.98
N ARG A 253 13.75 -5.80 -28.82
CA ARG A 253 14.70 -5.64 -29.93
C ARG A 253 14.98 -6.97 -30.62
N ASP A 254 15.30 -8.01 -29.84
CA ASP A 254 15.66 -9.34 -30.35
C ASP A 254 14.51 -9.96 -31.16
N LYS A 255 13.26 -9.79 -30.69
CA LYS A 255 12.05 -10.26 -31.39
C LYS A 255 11.51 -9.26 -32.42
N LYS A 256 12.22 -8.15 -32.69
CA LYS A 256 11.86 -7.09 -33.66
C LYS A 256 10.45 -6.50 -33.43
N LEU A 257 10.02 -6.43 -32.17
CA LEU A 257 8.76 -5.80 -31.77
C LEU A 257 8.88 -4.27 -31.75
N ILE A 258 10.11 -3.75 -31.52
CA ILE A 258 10.46 -2.34 -31.64
C ILE A 258 11.48 -2.19 -32.78
N LYS A 259 11.29 -1.20 -33.66
CA LYS A 259 12.20 -0.95 -34.78
C LYS A 259 13.51 -0.34 -34.27
N GLU A 260 14.63 -0.61 -34.92
CA GLU A 260 15.97 -0.09 -34.53
C GLU A 260 15.99 1.42 -34.26
N LYS A 261 15.30 2.20 -35.11
CA LYS A 261 15.21 3.66 -35.01
C LYS A 261 14.27 4.19 -33.91
N ASP A 262 13.35 3.36 -33.43
CA ASP A 262 12.38 3.79 -32.43
C ASP A 262 13.08 3.84 -31.05
N PRO A 263 12.74 4.81 -30.18
CA PRO A 263 13.35 4.92 -28.86
C PRO A 263 13.02 3.69 -27.99
N ASN A 264 13.87 3.42 -27.00
CA ASN A 264 13.60 2.39 -26.00
C ASN A 264 12.38 2.78 -25.14
N LEU A 265 11.70 1.75 -24.62
CA LEU A 265 10.63 1.90 -23.64
C LEU A 265 11.25 2.37 -22.30
N THR A 266 10.59 3.31 -21.62
CA THR A 266 10.98 3.70 -20.27
C THR A 266 10.52 2.66 -19.25
N GLY A 267 11.04 2.74 -18.02
CA GLY A 267 10.61 1.84 -16.95
C GLY A 267 9.12 1.97 -16.63
N ASP A 268 8.58 3.19 -16.69
CA ASP A 268 7.17 3.46 -16.43
C ASP A 268 6.28 2.87 -17.52
N ASP A 269 6.69 2.95 -18.79
CA ASP A 269 5.98 2.32 -19.91
C ASP A 269 5.80 0.81 -19.67
N ILE A 270 6.80 0.15 -19.07
CA ILE A 270 6.84 -1.30 -18.84
C ILE A 270 6.04 -1.70 -17.59
N ARG A 271 6.07 -0.87 -16.55
CA ARG A 271 5.41 -1.16 -15.26
C ARG A 271 3.95 -0.68 -15.21
N GLU A 272 3.49 0.05 -16.21
CA GLU A 272 2.07 0.38 -16.34
C GLU A 272 1.22 -0.90 -16.30
N GLY A 273 0.28 -1.00 -15.35
CA GLY A 273 -0.58 -2.18 -15.19
C GLY A 273 0.15 -3.43 -14.67
N LEU A 274 1.37 -3.30 -14.15
CA LEU A 274 2.08 -4.38 -13.48
C LEU A 274 1.60 -4.53 -12.03
N ALA A 275 1.13 -5.71 -11.66
CA ALA A 275 1.01 -6.13 -10.27
C ALA A 275 2.20 -7.02 -9.91
N ALA A 276 3.04 -6.60 -8.99
CA ALA A 276 4.20 -7.38 -8.57
C ALA A 276 4.39 -7.33 -7.05
N VAL A 277 4.85 -8.44 -6.49
CA VAL A 277 5.24 -8.55 -5.09
C VAL A 277 6.69 -9.05 -5.03
N ILE A 278 7.55 -8.31 -4.33
CA ILE A 278 8.98 -8.60 -4.21
C ILE A 278 9.28 -8.76 -2.72
N SER A 279 9.64 -9.98 -2.29
CA SER A 279 9.98 -10.30 -0.91
C SER A 279 11.45 -10.70 -0.81
N ALA A 280 12.26 -9.82 -0.23
CA ALA A 280 13.67 -10.09 0.06
C ALA A 280 13.83 -10.62 1.49
N LYS A 281 14.62 -11.69 1.66
CA LYS A 281 15.06 -12.21 2.96
C LYS A 281 16.57 -11.99 3.06
N ILE A 282 16.99 -11.21 4.05
CA ILE A 282 18.36 -10.73 4.18
C ILE A 282 18.83 -11.05 5.60
N ALA A 283 20.01 -11.67 5.74
CA ALA A 283 20.57 -12.02 7.03
C ALA A 283 20.87 -10.78 7.89
N ASP A 284 21.52 -9.77 7.30
CA ASP A 284 21.86 -8.50 7.96
C ASP A 284 21.28 -7.29 7.18
N PRO A 285 19.99 -6.99 7.37
CA PRO A 285 19.34 -5.90 6.65
C PRO A 285 19.70 -4.54 7.26
N GLN A 286 20.02 -3.59 6.39
CA GLN A 286 20.33 -2.20 6.71
C GLN A 286 19.21 -1.33 6.13
N PHE A 287 18.54 -0.55 6.99
CA PHE A 287 17.45 0.33 6.59
C PHE A 287 17.84 1.80 6.76
N GLU A 288 17.29 2.66 5.89
CA GLU A 288 17.32 4.10 6.10
C GLU A 288 16.27 4.46 7.17
N GLY A 289 16.71 4.96 8.33
CA GLY A 289 15.82 5.37 9.42
C GLY A 289 15.22 4.23 10.26
N GLN A 290 14.52 4.60 11.34
CA GLN A 290 13.95 3.66 12.31
C GLN A 290 12.67 2.98 11.84
N THR A 291 11.90 3.64 10.97
CA THR A 291 10.62 3.15 10.43
C THR A 291 10.81 1.97 9.47
N LYS A 292 12.05 1.68 9.04
CA LYS A 292 12.43 0.54 8.20
C LYS A 292 11.66 0.48 6.87
N THR A 293 11.48 1.65 6.27
CA THR A 293 10.67 1.87 5.08
C THR A 293 11.46 1.76 3.79
N LYS A 294 12.79 1.90 3.87
CA LYS A 294 13.69 1.82 2.72
C LYS A 294 14.93 0.98 3.00
N LEU A 295 15.20 0.01 2.12
CA LEU A 295 16.35 -0.89 2.23
C LEU A 295 17.62 -0.28 1.62
N GLY A 296 18.73 -0.31 2.37
CA GLY A 296 20.01 0.31 2.00
C GLY A 296 21.15 -0.67 1.64
N ASN A 297 20.95 -1.98 1.70
CA ASN A 297 21.99 -2.97 1.35
C ASN A 297 22.37 -2.91 -0.14
N THR A 298 23.53 -2.34 -0.47
CA THR A 298 23.95 -2.13 -1.87
C THR A 298 24.14 -3.43 -2.67
N GLU A 299 24.59 -4.50 -2.01
CA GLU A 299 24.81 -5.83 -2.58
C GLU A 299 23.50 -6.49 -3.03
N VAL A 300 22.39 -6.17 -2.36
CA VAL A 300 21.07 -6.72 -2.67
C VAL A 300 20.59 -6.25 -4.05
N LYS A 301 20.94 -5.03 -4.47
CA LYS A 301 20.59 -4.50 -5.81
C LYS A 301 21.12 -5.39 -6.93
N GLY A 302 22.42 -5.66 -6.92
CA GLY A 302 23.08 -6.49 -7.93
C GLY A 302 22.63 -7.96 -7.87
N PHE A 303 22.30 -8.45 -6.68
CA PHE A 303 21.70 -9.78 -6.50
C PHE A 303 20.32 -9.88 -7.16
N VAL A 304 19.38 -9.01 -6.79
CA VAL A 304 18.02 -9.02 -7.34
C VAL A 304 18.05 -8.78 -8.85
N GLN A 305 18.90 -7.87 -9.33
CA GLN A 305 19.02 -7.59 -10.76
C GLN A 305 19.41 -8.85 -11.56
N ARG A 306 20.34 -9.68 -11.06
CA ARG A 306 20.73 -10.94 -11.70
C ARG A 306 19.61 -11.97 -11.69
N GLN A 307 18.97 -12.16 -10.53
CA GLN A 307 17.88 -13.15 -10.39
C GLN A 307 16.69 -12.81 -11.29
N VAL A 308 16.30 -11.53 -11.35
CA VAL A 308 15.25 -11.06 -12.25
C VAL A 308 15.65 -11.27 -13.71
N ALA A 309 16.88 -10.89 -14.10
CA ALA A 309 17.33 -11.03 -15.48
C ALA A 309 17.34 -12.49 -15.97
N GLU A 310 17.75 -13.42 -15.10
CA GLU A 310 17.79 -14.86 -15.40
C GLU A 310 16.37 -15.45 -15.49
N HIS A 311 15.59 -15.34 -14.41
CA HIS A 311 14.30 -16.02 -14.32
C HIS A 311 13.22 -15.39 -15.20
N VAL A 312 13.14 -14.05 -15.24
CA VAL A 312 12.18 -13.38 -16.12
C VAL A 312 12.58 -13.58 -17.58
N GLY A 313 13.88 -13.57 -17.89
CA GLY A 313 14.37 -13.82 -19.25
C GLY A 313 14.00 -15.20 -19.74
N HIS A 314 14.24 -16.22 -18.91
CA HIS A 314 13.83 -17.59 -19.21
C HIS A 314 12.31 -17.70 -19.40
N TRP A 315 11.51 -17.05 -18.54
CA TRP A 315 10.06 -17.07 -18.68
C TRP A 315 9.57 -16.39 -19.96
N PHE A 316 10.19 -15.28 -20.37
CA PHE A 316 9.85 -14.57 -21.62
C PHE A 316 10.12 -15.44 -22.85
N GLU A 317 11.24 -16.16 -22.87
CA GLU A 317 11.57 -17.10 -23.96
C GLU A 317 10.67 -18.35 -23.95
N ALA A 318 10.30 -18.84 -22.77
CA ALA A 318 9.40 -19.99 -22.63
C ALA A 318 7.94 -19.66 -22.97
N ASN A 319 7.51 -18.41 -22.80
CA ASN A 319 6.12 -17.95 -22.99
C ASN A 319 6.04 -16.81 -24.03
N PRO A 320 6.43 -17.04 -25.30
CA PRO A 320 6.60 -15.96 -26.28
C PRO A 320 5.29 -15.24 -26.63
N ALA A 321 4.14 -15.94 -26.55
CA ALA A 321 2.83 -15.33 -26.78
C ALA A 321 2.47 -14.32 -25.69
N GLU A 322 2.67 -14.68 -24.42
CA GLU A 322 2.41 -13.80 -23.26
C GLU A 322 3.41 -12.64 -23.23
N ALA A 323 4.70 -12.93 -23.45
CA ALA A 323 5.74 -11.91 -23.56
C ALA A 323 5.42 -10.86 -24.64
N LYS A 324 4.90 -11.28 -25.79
CA LYS A 324 4.48 -10.36 -26.87
C LYS A 324 3.31 -9.47 -26.44
N VAL A 325 2.35 -10.00 -25.68
CA VAL A 325 1.23 -9.20 -25.14
C VAL A 325 1.73 -8.13 -24.17
N ILE A 326 2.65 -8.49 -23.27
CA ILE A 326 3.27 -7.56 -22.31
C ILE A 326 4.03 -6.45 -23.05
N VAL A 327 4.90 -6.79 -24.00
CA VAL A 327 5.66 -5.80 -24.79
C VAL A 327 4.73 -4.88 -25.58
N ASN A 328 3.67 -5.41 -26.19
CA ASN A 328 2.70 -4.59 -26.93
C ASN A 328 1.95 -3.61 -26.01
N LYS A 329 1.62 -4.00 -24.77
CA LYS A 329 1.06 -3.08 -23.79
C LYS A 329 2.04 -1.96 -23.46
N ALA A 330 3.31 -2.28 -23.23
CA ALA A 330 4.32 -1.27 -22.95
C ALA A 330 4.54 -0.32 -24.14
N ILE A 331 4.52 -0.82 -25.38
CA ILE A 331 4.55 0.01 -26.60
C ILE A 331 3.33 0.95 -26.65
N ALA A 332 2.14 0.45 -26.33
CA ALA A 332 0.92 1.28 -26.29
C ALA A 332 0.99 2.37 -25.22
N SER A 333 1.53 2.05 -24.03
CA SER A 333 1.78 3.03 -22.96
C SER A 333 2.77 4.11 -23.43
N SER A 334 3.89 3.69 -24.03
CA SER A 334 4.89 4.60 -24.59
C SER A 334 4.33 5.55 -25.65
N GLN A 335 3.51 5.04 -26.56
CA GLN A 335 2.82 5.85 -27.57
C GLN A 335 1.84 6.85 -26.93
N ALA A 336 1.08 6.42 -25.91
CA ALA A 336 0.16 7.29 -25.18
C ALA A 336 0.92 8.40 -24.45
N ARG A 337 2.05 8.09 -23.80
CA ARG A 337 2.92 9.06 -23.12
C ARG A 337 3.52 10.07 -24.10
N VAL A 338 4.08 9.63 -25.22
CA VAL A 338 4.62 10.51 -26.25
C VAL A 338 3.52 11.40 -26.86
N ALA A 339 2.33 10.86 -27.09
CA ALA A 339 1.19 11.64 -27.56
C ALA A 339 0.74 12.69 -26.52
N ALA A 340 0.69 12.32 -25.25
CA ALA A 340 0.38 13.23 -24.15
C ALA A 340 1.43 14.35 -24.05
N ARG A 341 2.73 14.03 -24.10
CA ARG A 341 3.81 15.03 -24.10
C ARG A 341 3.69 16.00 -25.27
N LYS A 342 3.46 15.51 -26.49
CA LYS A 342 3.25 16.37 -27.67
C LYS A 342 2.02 17.27 -27.54
N ALA A 343 0.93 16.73 -26.99
CA ALA A 343 -0.28 17.52 -26.72
C ALA A 343 0.00 18.63 -25.70
N ARG A 344 0.73 18.33 -24.61
CA ARG A 344 1.16 19.32 -23.60
C ARG A 344 2.08 20.38 -24.20
N GLU A 345 3.12 19.99 -24.94
CA GLU A 345 4.03 20.94 -25.60
C GLU A 345 3.28 21.89 -26.55
N MET A 346 2.28 21.38 -27.27
CA MET A 346 1.45 22.20 -28.14
C MET A 346 0.60 23.20 -27.35
N VAL A 347 0.08 22.82 -26.18
CA VAL A 347 -0.63 23.72 -25.26
C VAL A 347 0.34 24.76 -24.67
N ARG A 348 1.52 24.35 -24.19
CA ARG A 348 2.54 25.24 -23.61
C ARG A 348 3.06 26.27 -24.62
N ARG A 349 3.20 25.90 -25.90
CA ARG A 349 3.56 26.84 -26.98
C ARG A 349 2.46 27.86 -27.27
N LYS A 350 1.19 27.48 -27.13
CA LYS A 350 0.06 28.42 -27.25
C LYS A 350 -0.04 29.36 -26.06
N SER A 351 0.27 28.88 -24.86
CA SER A 351 0.24 29.67 -23.62
C SER A 351 1.47 30.56 -23.43
N ALA A 352 2.55 30.40 -24.21
CA ALA A 352 3.75 31.23 -24.10
C ALA A 352 3.50 32.73 -24.40
N THR A 353 2.40 33.04 -25.09
CA THR A 353 1.89 34.39 -25.32
C THR A 353 0.77 34.81 -24.36
N ASP A 354 0.24 33.89 -23.54
CA ASP A 354 -0.77 34.20 -22.53
C ASP A 354 -0.09 34.65 -21.24
N ILE A 355 -0.37 35.88 -20.82
CA ILE A 355 0.11 36.48 -19.57
C ILE A 355 -0.32 35.55 -18.42
N GLY A 356 0.67 35.05 -17.68
CA GLY A 356 0.58 33.87 -16.82
C GLY A 356 -0.49 33.87 -15.72
N GLY A 357 -0.80 32.65 -15.28
CA GLY A 357 -1.72 32.35 -14.18
C GLY A 357 -3.00 31.63 -14.63
N LEU A 358 -3.97 31.55 -13.71
CA LEU A 358 -5.34 31.11 -13.97
C LEU A 358 -6.28 32.33 -13.80
N PRO A 359 -6.36 33.25 -14.78
CA PRO A 359 -7.09 34.50 -14.62
C PRO A 359 -8.56 34.26 -14.29
N GLY A 360 -9.04 34.87 -13.22
CA GLY A 360 -10.44 34.74 -12.76
C GLY A 360 -10.79 33.43 -12.06
N LYS A 361 -9.84 32.49 -11.92
CA LYS A 361 -10.01 31.27 -11.12
C LYS A 361 -9.11 31.28 -9.89
N LEU A 362 -7.80 31.43 -10.05
CA LEU A 362 -6.87 31.51 -8.92
C LEU A 362 -6.86 32.93 -8.34
N ALA A 363 -7.13 33.05 -7.04
CA ALA A 363 -6.80 34.25 -6.30
C ALA A 363 -5.37 34.08 -5.75
N ASP A 364 -4.38 34.71 -6.39
CA ASP A 364 -2.97 34.58 -5.98
C ASP A 364 -2.67 35.34 -4.67
N CYS A 365 -1.56 35.00 -4.02
CA CYS A 365 -0.98 35.74 -2.89
C CYS A 365 0.08 36.74 -3.37
N ARG A 366 0.51 37.67 -2.51
CA ARG A 366 1.53 38.68 -2.86
C ARG A 366 2.95 38.15 -2.73
N SER A 367 3.19 37.25 -1.78
CA SER A 367 4.48 36.60 -1.57
C SER A 367 4.84 35.72 -2.77
N LYS A 368 6.11 35.74 -3.15
CA LYS A 368 6.69 34.81 -4.13
C LYS A 368 7.63 33.79 -3.48
N ASP A 369 7.68 33.76 -2.15
CA ASP A 369 8.50 32.82 -1.36
C ASP A 369 7.69 31.54 -1.08
N PRO A 370 8.02 30.39 -1.72
CA PRO A 370 7.27 29.15 -1.56
C PRO A 370 7.25 28.63 -0.12
N SER A 371 8.28 28.95 0.69
CA SER A 371 8.38 28.48 2.08
C SER A 371 7.35 29.11 3.02
N LYS A 372 6.72 30.21 2.59
CA LYS A 372 5.71 30.95 3.37
C LYS A 372 4.33 30.90 2.73
N SER A 373 4.26 30.61 1.44
CA SER A 373 3.02 30.65 0.69
C SER A 373 2.19 29.39 0.92
N GLU A 374 0.89 29.58 1.13
CA GLU A 374 -0.09 28.53 1.35
C GLU A 374 -1.12 28.54 0.22
N LEU A 375 -1.48 27.38 -0.32
CA LEU A 375 -2.54 27.24 -1.32
C LEU A 375 -3.74 26.51 -0.71
N TYR A 376 -4.87 27.20 -0.61
CA TYR A 376 -6.14 26.64 -0.19
C TYR A 376 -6.98 26.24 -1.40
N ILE A 377 -7.30 24.96 -1.50
CA ILE A 377 -8.20 24.41 -2.52
C ILE A 377 -9.60 24.27 -1.89
N VAL A 378 -10.61 24.91 -2.49
CA VAL A 378 -11.95 25.00 -1.91
C VAL A 378 -13.03 24.58 -2.90
N GLU A 379 -14.14 24.04 -2.39
CA GLU A 379 -15.25 23.60 -3.23
C GLU A 379 -16.17 24.77 -3.60
N GLY A 380 -16.24 25.06 -4.91
CA GLY A 380 -17.13 26.05 -5.49
C GLY A 380 -16.76 27.52 -5.23
N ASP A 381 -17.45 28.41 -5.92
CA ASP A 381 -17.23 29.86 -5.79
C ASP A 381 -17.78 30.43 -4.47
N SER A 382 -18.71 29.73 -3.82
CA SER A 382 -19.28 30.17 -2.53
C SER A 382 -18.23 30.09 -1.42
N ALA A 383 -17.62 28.92 -1.20
CA ALA A 383 -16.51 28.77 -0.27
C ALA A 383 -15.30 29.59 -0.73
N GLY A 384 -15.05 29.66 -2.05
CA GLY A 384 -14.03 30.52 -2.65
C GLY A 384 -14.17 31.99 -2.30
N GLY A 385 -15.38 32.54 -2.33
CA GLY A 385 -15.65 33.94 -1.99
C GLY A 385 -15.38 34.26 -0.51
N SER A 386 -15.83 33.38 0.39
CA SER A 386 -15.60 33.50 1.83
C SER A 386 -14.11 33.38 2.16
N ALA A 387 -13.44 32.36 1.62
CA ALA A 387 -12.00 32.15 1.82
C ALA A 387 -11.18 33.31 1.26
N LYS A 388 -11.54 33.83 0.07
CA LYS A 388 -10.86 34.98 -0.53
C LYS A 388 -10.98 36.25 0.30
N SER A 389 -12.13 36.47 0.95
CA SER A 389 -12.36 37.65 1.81
C SER A 389 -11.68 37.52 3.18
N GLY A 390 -11.57 36.31 3.73
CA GLY A 390 -11.02 36.06 5.06
C GLY A 390 -9.51 35.79 5.12
N ARG A 391 -8.86 35.54 3.98
CA ARG A 391 -7.45 35.18 3.94
C ARG A 391 -6.51 36.34 4.24
N ASP A 392 -5.31 36.02 4.70
CA ASP A 392 -4.18 36.93 4.56
C ASP A 392 -3.63 36.88 3.13
N SER A 393 -3.98 37.91 2.34
CA SER A 393 -3.55 38.01 0.94
C SER A 393 -2.02 38.12 0.75
N MET A 394 -1.26 38.33 1.82
CA MET A 394 0.20 38.34 1.76
C MET A 394 0.75 36.96 1.39
N PHE A 395 0.26 35.89 2.00
CA PHE A 395 0.83 34.54 1.83
C PHE A 395 -0.20 33.44 1.49
N GLN A 396 -1.51 33.72 1.53
CA GLN A 396 -2.54 32.71 1.26
C GLN A 396 -3.16 32.89 -0.12
N ALA A 397 -3.05 31.88 -0.97
CA ALA A 397 -3.68 31.76 -2.29
C ALA A 397 -4.94 30.89 -2.21
N ILE A 398 -5.98 31.19 -3.00
CA ILE A 398 -7.23 30.43 -3.02
C ILE A 398 -7.52 29.92 -4.43
N LEU A 399 -7.70 28.61 -4.57
CA LEU A 399 -8.11 27.93 -5.79
C LEU A 399 -9.51 27.28 -5.62
N PRO A 400 -10.59 27.94 -6.07
CA PRO A 400 -11.91 27.35 -6.10
C PRO A 400 -12.03 26.31 -7.23
N LEU A 401 -12.53 25.13 -6.88
CA LEU A 401 -12.87 24.06 -7.83
C LEU A 401 -14.37 24.07 -8.13
N ARG A 402 -14.75 24.27 -9.39
CA ARG A 402 -16.16 24.42 -9.80
C ARG A 402 -16.79 23.12 -10.31
N GLY A 403 -15.95 22.15 -10.63
CA GLY A 403 -16.35 20.89 -11.26
C GLY A 403 -16.00 19.69 -10.40
N LYS A 404 -16.58 18.53 -10.74
CA LYS A 404 -16.20 17.26 -10.14
C LYS A 404 -14.78 16.89 -10.59
N ILE A 405 -13.92 16.58 -9.63
CA ILE A 405 -12.62 15.98 -9.90
C ILE A 405 -12.87 14.56 -10.45
N ILE A 406 -12.18 14.23 -11.54
CA ILE A 406 -12.26 12.88 -12.12
C ILE A 406 -11.57 11.88 -11.19
N ASN A 407 -12.14 10.68 -11.04
CA ASN A 407 -11.45 9.59 -10.35
C ASN A 407 -10.20 9.21 -11.14
N VAL A 408 -9.03 9.57 -10.60
CA VAL A 408 -7.72 9.36 -11.23
C VAL A 408 -7.27 7.90 -11.20
N GLU A 409 -7.63 7.15 -10.16
CA GLU A 409 -7.24 5.74 -9.97
C GLU A 409 -7.67 4.84 -11.15
N LYS A 410 -8.87 5.09 -11.68
CA LYS A 410 -9.46 4.28 -12.76
C LYS A 410 -9.31 4.91 -14.15
N SER A 411 -8.65 6.06 -14.27
CA SER A 411 -8.62 6.84 -15.50
C SER A 411 -7.23 6.90 -16.11
N ARG A 412 -7.15 6.82 -17.45
CA ARG A 412 -5.91 7.06 -18.18
C ARG A 412 -5.43 8.50 -17.99
N ILE A 413 -4.11 8.69 -17.99
CA ILE A 413 -3.50 10.01 -17.82
C ILE A 413 -3.97 11.03 -18.86
N ASP A 414 -4.17 10.64 -20.12
CA ASP A 414 -4.65 11.55 -21.16
C ASP A 414 -6.06 12.10 -20.88
N LYS A 415 -6.91 11.30 -20.22
CA LYS A 415 -8.24 11.70 -19.78
C LYS A 415 -8.18 12.57 -18.53
N VAL A 416 -7.30 12.24 -17.59
CA VAL A 416 -7.05 13.04 -16.39
C VAL A 416 -6.62 14.46 -16.76
N LEU A 417 -5.75 14.61 -17.76
CA LEU A 417 -5.25 15.92 -18.22
C LEU A 417 -6.24 16.74 -19.05
N LYS A 418 -7.29 16.10 -19.57
CA LYS A 418 -8.40 16.83 -20.20
C LYS A 418 -9.36 17.42 -19.17
N ASN A 419 -9.26 17.04 -17.89
CA ASN A 419 -10.08 17.62 -16.83
C ASN A 419 -9.54 19.01 -16.45
N ALA A 420 -10.42 20.02 -16.53
CA ALA A 420 -10.06 21.42 -16.28
C ALA A 420 -9.70 21.71 -14.81
N GLU A 421 -10.27 20.97 -13.85
CA GLU A 421 -9.98 21.12 -12.43
C GLU A 421 -8.60 20.55 -12.09
N VAL A 422 -8.28 19.37 -12.61
CA VAL A 422 -6.93 18.78 -12.46
C VAL A 422 -5.86 19.67 -13.11
N GLN A 423 -6.11 20.19 -14.31
CA GLN A 423 -5.19 21.15 -14.95
C GLN A 423 -4.99 22.42 -14.13
N ALA A 424 -6.05 22.93 -13.49
CA ALA A 424 -5.95 24.10 -12.63
C ALA A 424 -5.08 23.83 -11.39
N ILE A 425 -5.20 22.65 -10.77
CA ILE A 425 -4.35 22.26 -9.64
C ILE A 425 -2.88 22.19 -10.06
N ILE A 426 -2.58 21.50 -11.17
CA ILE A 426 -1.21 21.37 -11.68
C ILE A 426 -0.61 22.75 -11.99
N THR A 427 -1.40 23.63 -12.60
CA THR A 427 -0.96 25.00 -12.94
C THR A 427 -0.75 25.86 -11.69
N ALA A 428 -1.58 25.70 -10.66
CA ALA A 428 -1.47 26.46 -9.41
C ALA A 428 -0.27 26.02 -8.56
N LEU A 429 0.03 24.71 -8.53
CA LEU A 429 1.19 24.16 -7.82
C LEU A 429 2.50 24.43 -8.57
N GLY A 430 2.47 24.40 -9.91
CA GLY A 430 3.65 24.65 -10.74
C GLY A 430 4.69 23.52 -10.74
N THR A 431 4.47 22.45 -9.98
CA THR A 431 5.38 21.31 -9.83
C THR A 431 5.42 20.38 -11.05
N GLY A 432 4.46 20.49 -11.98
CA GLY A 432 4.30 19.49 -13.03
C GLY A 432 3.73 18.17 -12.51
N ILE A 433 3.88 17.07 -13.27
CA ILE A 433 3.35 15.75 -12.91
C ILE A 433 4.20 14.62 -13.51
N HIS A 434 4.24 13.47 -12.84
CA HIS A 434 4.99 12.27 -13.27
C HIS A 434 6.44 12.60 -13.66
N GLU A 435 6.86 12.34 -14.90
CA GLU A 435 8.23 12.59 -15.40
C GLU A 435 8.64 14.08 -15.35
N GLU A 436 7.68 15.00 -15.31
CA GLU A 436 7.90 16.45 -15.19
C GLU A 436 7.65 16.96 -13.77
N PHE A 437 7.39 16.06 -12.80
CA PHE A 437 7.21 16.46 -11.41
C PHE A 437 8.56 16.87 -10.82
N ASP A 438 8.63 18.13 -10.40
CA ASP A 438 9.73 18.68 -9.63
C ASP A 438 9.16 19.23 -8.32
N ILE A 439 9.78 18.83 -7.20
CA ILE A 439 9.36 19.26 -5.87
C ILE A 439 9.98 20.61 -5.49
N ASP A 440 11.10 20.96 -6.12
CA ASP A 440 11.84 22.21 -5.94
C ASP A 440 11.30 23.30 -6.89
#